data_AF-A0A9D1PZW4-F1
#
_entry.id   AF-A0A9D1PZW4-F1
#
_cell.length_a   1.000
_cell.length_b   1.000
_cell.length_c   1.000
_cell.angle_alpha   90.00
_cell.angle_beta   90.00
_cell.angle_gamma   90.00
#
_symmetry.space_group_name_H-M   'P 1'
#
loop_
_entity.id
_entity.type
_entity.pdbx_description
1 polymer ?
#
loop_
_entity_poly.entity_id
_entity_poly.type
_entity_poly.pdbx_seq_one_letter_code
_entity_poly.pdbx_strand_id
1 'polypeptide(L)'
;MKIVYAFEAEFGCVMLLNGAFNEKADRVNYPAGSPLYVTVLPLTAMLLPYTVKLLGGKVMSNAELAKSVEVNAERYIVTLSERHNYVYSPRASAVRRPQSLPEKLLAAVKSGDIAAARALMAPELESTVTDAAMIEFFAPYSSVVANPFPDLPATHYMTVPDSHKGIGFKFSITGNKITDIEEI
;
A
#
# COMPACT_ATOMS: atom_id res chain seq x y z
N MET A 1 -21.78 -6.07 12.02
CA MET A 1 -21.01 -5.21 11.11
C MET A 1 -20.05 -6.07 10.31
N LYS A 2 -20.00 -5.92 8.98
CA LYS A 2 -19.03 -6.58 8.11
C LYS A 2 -17.97 -5.57 7.72
N ILE A 3 -16.75 -6.04 7.57
CA ILE A 3 -15.62 -5.26 7.05
C ILE A 3 -15.09 -5.93 5.79
N VAL A 4 -14.55 -5.13 4.88
CA VAL A 4 -13.95 -5.57 3.63
C VAL A 4 -12.45 -5.34 3.71
N TYR A 5 -11.69 -6.41 3.52
CA TYR A 5 -10.24 -6.35 3.39
C TYR A 5 -9.84 -6.46 1.93
N ALA A 6 -8.91 -5.61 1.49
CA ALA A 6 -8.17 -5.78 0.25
C ALA A 6 -6.71 -6.09 0.59
N PHE A 7 -6.21 -7.22 0.11
CA PHE A 7 -4.84 -7.64 0.41
C PHE A 7 -3.89 -7.30 -0.74
N GLU A 8 -2.78 -6.65 -0.41
CA GLU A 8 -1.67 -6.40 -1.31
C GLU A 8 -0.41 -7.07 -0.76
N ALA A 9 0.36 -7.70 -1.63
CA ALA A 9 1.69 -8.20 -1.29
C ALA A 9 2.70 -7.61 -2.27
N GLU A 10 3.88 -7.24 -1.76
CA GLU A 10 4.97 -6.70 -2.59
C GLU A 10 5.70 -7.78 -3.39
N PHE A 11 5.36 -9.05 -3.17
CA PHE A 11 5.98 -10.24 -3.72
C PHE A 11 4.92 -11.23 -4.18
N GLY A 12 5.29 -12.13 -5.10
CA GLY A 12 4.40 -13.19 -5.55
C GLY A 12 4.06 -14.15 -4.40
N CYS A 13 2.78 -14.24 -4.04
CA CYS A 13 2.28 -15.15 -3.03
C CYS A 13 0.83 -15.58 -3.33
N VAL A 14 0.42 -16.66 -2.67
CA VAL A 14 -0.99 -17.06 -2.51
C VAL A 14 -1.33 -17.07 -1.02
N MET A 15 -2.62 -17.07 -0.68
CA MET A 15 -3.06 -16.89 0.69
C MET A 15 -4.04 -17.98 1.12
N LEU A 16 -4.01 -18.34 2.40
CA LEU A 16 -5.11 -19.03 3.06
C LEU A 16 -5.82 -18.08 4.01
N LEU A 17 -7.11 -17.87 3.81
CA LEU A 17 -7.95 -17.04 4.66
C LEU A 17 -8.80 -17.97 5.53
N ASN A 18 -8.45 -18.08 6.81
CA ASN A 18 -9.01 -19.09 7.72
C ASN A 18 -9.00 -20.51 7.14
N GLY A 19 -7.93 -20.84 6.42
CA GLY A 19 -7.73 -22.15 5.77
C GLY A 19 -8.31 -22.27 4.36
N ALA A 20 -9.13 -21.31 3.90
CA ALA A 20 -9.62 -21.29 2.53
C ALA A 20 -8.57 -20.72 1.56
N PHE A 21 -8.27 -21.46 0.49
CA PHE A 21 -7.30 -21.03 -0.52
C PHE A 21 -7.82 -19.84 -1.33
N ASN A 22 -6.97 -18.82 -1.47
CA ASN A 22 -7.22 -17.62 -2.24
C ASN A 22 -5.96 -17.28 -3.04
N GLU A 23 -6.06 -17.32 -4.37
CA GLU A 23 -4.96 -16.92 -5.26
C GLU A 23 -4.77 -15.40 -5.26
N LYS A 24 -5.88 -14.66 -5.27
CA LYS A 24 -5.92 -13.20 -5.09
C LYS A 24 -7.05 -12.84 -4.13
N ALA A 25 -6.72 -12.09 -3.10
CA ALA A 25 -7.65 -11.70 -2.05
C ALA A 25 -8.00 -10.20 -2.19
N ASP A 26 -8.49 -9.82 -3.37
CA ASP A 26 -8.70 -8.40 -3.71
C ASP A 26 -9.79 -7.75 -2.85
N ARG A 27 -10.86 -8.50 -2.51
CA ARG A 27 -11.97 -8.01 -1.67
C ARG A 27 -12.59 -9.16 -0.85
N VAL A 28 -12.24 -9.24 0.42
CA VAL A 28 -12.68 -10.29 1.34
C VAL A 28 -13.62 -9.70 2.37
N ASN A 29 -14.87 -10.17 2.37
CA ASN A 29 -15.85 -9.79 3.37
C ASN A 29 -15.68 -10.64 4.63
N TYR A 30 -15.54 -9.99 5.79
CA TYR A 30 -15.41 -10.69 7.06
C TYR A 30 -16.20 -10.02 8.19
N PRO A 31 -16.75 -10.76 9.16
CA PRO A 31 -17.38 -10.16 10.32
C PRO A 31 -16.35 -9.39 11.18
N ALA A 32 -16.66 -8.15 11.56
CA ALA A 32 -15.73 -7.28 12.30
C ALA A 32 -15.28 -7.87 13.66
N GLY A 33 -16.19 -8.60 14.32
CA GLY A 33 -15.96 -9.23 15.63
C GLY A 33 -15.27 -10.60 15.57
N SER A 34 -14.98 -11.11 14.38
CA SER A 34 -14.36 -12.44 14.22
C SER A 34 -12.91 -12.30 13.75
N PRO A 35 -11.97 -13.08 14.32
CA PRO A 35 -10.59 -13.06 13.85
C PRO A 35 -10.48 -13.61 12.43
N LEU A 36 -9.68 -12.95 11.61
CA LEU A 36 -9.26 -13.41 10.29
C LEU A 36 -7.79 -13.77 10.35
N TYR A 37 -7.48 -15.06 10.16
CA TYR A 37 -6.13 -15.59 10.03
C TYR A 37 -5.77 -15.63 8.54
N VAL A 38 -4.70 -14.94 8.19
CA VAL A 38 -4.20 -14.82 6.82
C VAL A 38 -2.84 -15.50 6.77
N THR A 39 -2.79 -16.71 6.22
CA THR A 39 -1.53 -17.40 5.99
C THR A 39 -1.01 -17.04 4.61
N VAL A 40 0.15 -16.39 4.57
CA VAL A 40 0.83 -16.00 3.34
C VAL A 40 1.76 -17.13 2.92
N LEU A 41 1.63 -17.57 1.67
CA LEU A 41 2.42 -18.63 1.05
C LEU A 41 3.20 -18.01 -0.12
N PRO A 42 4.45 -17.57 0.10
CA PRO A 42 5.27 -17.01 -0.96
C PRO A 42 5.53 -18.01 -2.09
N LEU A 43 5.51 -17.54 -3.33
CA LEU A 43 5.82 -18.35 -4.53
C LEU A 43 7.33 -18.41 -4.84
N THR A 44 8.16 -17.84 -3.96
CA THR A 44 9.62 -17.81 -4.09
C THR A 44 10.26 -18.55 -2.92
N ALA A 45 11.14 -19.51 -3.21
CA ALA A 45 11.74 -20.40 -2.21
C ALA A 45 12.64 -19.70 -1.17
N MET A 46 13.04 -18.45 -1.41
CA MET A 46 13.83 -17.64 -0.47
C MET A 46 12.99 -17.02 0.65
N LEU A 47 11.66 -16.99 0.49
CA LEU A 47 10.73 -16.39 1.44
C LEU A 47 10.03 -17.47 2.27
N LEU A 48 9.83 -17.20 3.55
CA LEU A 48 9.18 -18.10 4.50
C LEU A 48 7.69 -17.79 4.59
N PRO A 49 6.82 -18.82 4.68
CA PRO A 49 5.42 -18.60 4.98
C PRO A 49 5.23 -18.07 6.41
N TYR A 50 4.12 -17.36 6.63
CA TYR A 50 3.74 -16.85 7.94
C TYR A 50 2.24 -16.60 8.01
N THR A 51 1.71 -16.43 9.22
CA THR A 51 0.28 -16.16 9.44
C THR A 51 0.10 -14.86 10.20
N VAL A 52 -0.74 -13.97 9.67
CA VAL A 52 -1.15 -12.73 10.34
C VAL A 52 -2.55 -12.93 10.90
N LYS A 53 -2.80 -12.41 12.10
CA LYS A 53 -4.14 -12.34 12.69
C LYS A 53 -4.66 -10.92 12.56
N LEU A 54 -5.82 -10.77 11.95
CA LEU A 54 -6.56 -9.51 11.84
C LEU A 54 -7.82 -9.56 12.71
N LEU A 55 -8.15 -8.45 13.36
CA LEU A 55 -9.40 -8.28 14.10
C LEU A 55 -9.85 -6.82 14.02
N GLY A 56 -11.09 -6.59 13.54
CA GLY A 56 -11.65 -5.24 13.43
C GLY A 56 -10.76 -4.26 12.67
N GLY A 57 -10.12 -4.70 11.58
CA GLY A 57 -9.22 -3.84 10.79
C GLY A 57 -7.80 -3.69 11.35
N LYS A 58 -7.48 -4.32 12.48
CA LYS A 58 -6.16 -4.19 13.13
C LYS A 58 -5.35 -5.47 13.01
N VAL A 59 -4.03 -5.29 12.88
CA VAL A 59 -3.06 -6.39 12.91
C VAL A 59 -2.76 -6.76 14.35
N MET A 60 -3.03 -8.00 14.73
CA MET A 60 -2.94 -8.51 16.10
C MET A 60 -1.72 -9.41 16.32
N SER A 61 -1.10 -9.94 15.26
CA SER A 61 0.10 -10.79 15.33
C SER A 61 0.96 -10.63 14.10
N ASN A 62 2.28 -10.76 14.24
CA ASN A 62 3.27 -10.49 13.18
C ASN A 62 3.07 -9.10 12.57
N ALA A 63 2.92 -8.08 13.43
CA ALA A 63 2.65 -6.69 13.04
C ALA A 63 3.80 -6.06 12.24
N GLU A 64 5.00 -6.63 12.35
CA GLU A 64 6.16 -6.29 11.56
C GLU A 64 6.09 -6.79 10.11
N LEU A 65 5.20 -7.74 9.81
CA LEU A 65 5.02 -8.33 8.48
C LEU A 65 3.73 -7.89 7.78
N ALA A 66 2.89 -7.09 8.44
CA ALA A 66 1.65 -6.60 7.84
C ALA A 66 1.28 -5.22 8.36
N LYS A 67 0.85 -4.35 7.44
CA LYS A 67 0.27 -3.04 7.74
C LYS A 67 -1.18 -3.03 7.30
N SER A 68 -2.08 -2.68 8.20
CA SER A 68 -3.48 -2.41 7.85
C SER A 68 -3.76 -0.92 7.89
N VAL A 69 -4.45 -0.46 6.85
CA VAL A 69 -4.79 0.94 6.59
C VAL A 69 -6.30 1.01 6.47
N GLU A 70 -6.93 1.75 7.38
CA GLU A 70 -8.33 2.11 7.34
C GLU A 70 -8.56 3.14 6.23
N VAL A 71 -9.39 2.75 5.24
CA VAL A 71 -9.88 3.65 4.19
C VAL A 71 -11.16 4.33 4.65
N ASN A 72 -12.04 3.56 5.30
CA ASN A 72 -13.20 4.06 6.03
C ASN A 72 -13.57 3.02 7.11
N ALA A 73 -14.63 3.30 7.88
CA ALA A 73 -15.05 2.45 8.99
C ALA A 73 -15.34 0.97 8.64
N GLU A 74 -15.54 0.65 7.35
CA GLU A 74 -15.86 -0.70 6.89
C GLU A 74 -14.78 -1.30 5.98
N ARG A 75 -13.75 -0.55 5.59
CA ARG A 75 -12.83 -0.95 4.52
C ARG A 75 -11.39 -0.73 4.91
N TYR A 76 -10.60 -1.78 4.69
CA TYR A 76 -9.21 -1.83 5.07
C TYR A 76 -8.37 -2.35 3.92
N ILE A 77 -7.23 -1.71 3.69
CA ILE A 77 -6.18 -2.22 2.82
C ILE A 77 -5.12 -2.86 3.72
N VAL A 78 -4.70 -4.08 3.41
CA VAL A 78 -3.70 -4.83 4.16
C VAL A 78 -2.51 -5.09 3.25
N THR A 79 -1.39 -4.44 3.55
CA THR A 79 -0.13 -4.67 2.86
C THR A 79 0.67 -5.72 3.62
N LEU A 80 1.15 -6.74 2.90
CA LEU A 80 1.91 -7.88 3.40
C LEU A 80 3.38 -7.75 2.97
N SER A 81 4.29 -7.96 3.92
CA SER A 81 5.74 -7.81 3.73
C SER A 81 6.46 -9.15 3.62
N GLU A 82 7.64 -9.13 3.01
CA GLU A 82 8.47 -10.33 2.87
C GLU A 82 8.97 -10.83 4.23
N ARG A 83 9.03 -12.16 4.39
CA ARG A 83 9.70 -12.81 5.52
C ARG A 83 10.87 -13.63 4.99
N HIS A 84 12.09 -13.18 5.23
CA HIS A 84 13.28 -13.88 4.74
C HIS A 84 13.72 -15.01 5.68
N ASN A 85 14.35 -16.04 5.11
CA ASN A 85 15.04 -17.06 5.89
C ASN A 85 16.43 -16.56 6.29
N TYR A 86 16.65 -16.38 7.59
CA TYR A 86 17.84 -15.72 8.16
C TYR A 86 19.18 -16.44 7.92
N VAL A 87 19.19 -17.68 7.41
CA VAL A 87 20.39 -18.54 7.44
C VAL A 87 21.10 -18.73 6.08
N TYR A 88 20.42 -18.55 4.94
CA TYR A 88 20.97 -19.01 3.64
C TYR A 88 20.80 -18.05 2.45
N SER A 89 20.28 -16.85 2.64
CA SER A 89 20.05 -15.94 1.51
C SER A 89 21.24 -15.00 1.32
N PRO A 90 22.05 -15.10 0.23
CA PRO A 90 22.81 -13.94 -0.22
C PRO A 90 21.83 -12.78 -0.36
N ARG A 91 22.23 -11.57 0.05
CA ARG A 91 21.38 -10.35 0.10
C ARG A 91 20.55 -10.28 -1.19
N ALA A 92 19.31 -10.74 -1.14
CA ALA A 92 18.50 -10.87 -2.33
C ALA A 92 18.17 -9.45 -2.80
N SER A 93 18.39 -9.16 -4.09
CA SER A 93 17.79 -7.97 -4.68
C SER A 93 16.28 -8.14 -4.56
N ALA A 94 15.66 -7.38 -3.65
CA ALA A 94 14.22 -7.38 -3.48
C ALA A 94 13.57 -7.24 -4.86
N VAL A 95 12.72 -8.19 -5.24
CA VAL A 95 11.96 -8.09 -6.49
C VAL A 95 10.94 -6.99 -6.26
N ARG A 96 11.31 -5.74 -6.57
CA ARG A 96 10.45 -4.59 -6.32
C ARG A 96 9.26 -4.68 -7.26
N ARG A 97 8.05 -4.66 -6.70
CA ARG A 97 6.81 -4.49 -7.47
C ARG A 97 6.92 -3.26 -8.37
N PRO A 98 6.30 -3.27 -9.57
CA PRO A 98 6.17 -2.07 -10.37
C PRO A 98 5.46 -0.98 -9.55
N GLN A 99 6.15 0.12 -9.27
CA GLN A 99 5.57 1.24 -8.53
C GLN A 99 4.65 2.05 -9.44
N SER A 100 3.50 2.45 -8.91
CA SER A 100 2.62 3.44 -9.53
C SER A 100 3.32 4.82 -9.67
N LEU A 101 2.83 5.69 -10.55
CA LEU A 101 3.38 7.04 -10.68
C LEU A 101 3.30 7.84 -9.36
N PRO A 102 2.18 7.80 -8.59
CA PRO A 102 2.13 8.43 -7.28
C PRO A 102 3.14 7.87 -6.27
N GLU A 103 3.37 6.54 -6.28
CA GLU A 103 4.41 5.92 -5.44
C GLU A 103 5.81 6.42 -5.82
N LYS A 104 6.11 6.50 -7.11
CA LYS A 104 7.40 7.04 -7.60
C LYS A 104 7.58 8.51 -7.22
N LEU A 105 6.52 9.30 -7.32
CA LEU A 105 6.55 10.70 -6.95
C LEU A 105 6.86 10.87 -5.45
N LEU A 106 6.12 10.16 -4.58
CA LEU A 106 6.39 10.20 -3.14
C LEU A 106 7.82 9.74 -2.84
N ALA A 107 8.29 8.66 -3.46
CA ALA A 107 9.64 8.15 -3.25
C ALA A 107 10.72 9.17 -3.63
N ALA A 108 10.57 9.86 -4.77
CA ALA A 108 11.49 10.90 -5.22
C ALA A 108 11.52 12.11 -4.26
N VAL A 109 10.35 12.55 -3.78
CA VAL A 109 10.27 13.64 -2.80
C VAL A 109 10.93 13.23 -1.47
N LYS A 110 10.68 12.00 -0.99
CA LYS A 110 11.27 11.48 0.25
C LYS A 110 12.77 11.25 0.16
N SER A 111 13.32 10.95 -1.02
CA SER A 111 14.76 10.82 -1.24
C SER A 111 15.46 12.16 -1.47
N GLY A 112 14.72 13.27 -1.54
CA GLY A 112 15.26 14.59 -1.87
C GLY A 112 15.62 14.77 -3.35
N ASP A 113 15.20 13.86 -4.22
CA ASP A 113 15.43 13.96 -5.67
C ASP A 113 14.30 14.77 -6.31
N ILE A 114 14.37 16.09 -6.11
CA ILE A 114 13.37 17.04 -6.59
C ILE A 114 13.31 17.05 -8.12
N ALA A 115 14.44 16.88 -8.80
CA ALA A 115 14.50 16.82 -10.25
C ALA A 115 13.71 15.59 -10.79
N ALA A 116 13.87 14.42 -10.16
CA ALA A 116 13.07 13.25 -10.52
C ALA A 116 11.58 13.43 -10.19
N ALA A 117 11.24 14.05 -9.06
CA ALA A 117 9.85 14.36 -8.71
C ALA A 117 9.19 15.27 -9.76
N ARG A 118 9.88 16.34 -10.17
CA ARG A 118 9.46 17.27 -11.23
C ARG A 118 9.29 16.56 -12.58
N ALA A 119 10.21 15.66 -12.91
CA ALA A 119 10.11 14.84 -14.12
C ALA A 119 8.88 13.92 -14.16
N LEU A 120 8.17 13.70 -13.04
CA LEU A 120 6.92 12.94 -13.01
C LEU A 120 5.66 13.83 -13.10
N MET A 121 5.80 15.15 -12.97
CA MET A 121 4.72 16.12 -13.09
C MET A 121 4.56 16.60 -14.54
N ALA A 122 3.33 16.93 -14.91
CA ALA A 122 3.06 17.65 -16.15
C ALA A 122 3.46 19.13 -15.99
N PRO A 123 3.83 19.84 -17.07
CA PRO A 123 4.29 21.23 -17.00
C PRO A 123 3.31 22.19 -16.31
N GLU A 124 2.01 21.93 -16.44
CA GLU A 124 0.95 22.72 -15.83
C GLU A 124 1.00 22.63 -14.30
N LEU A 125 1.15 21.42 -13.76
CA LEU A 125 1.29 21.18 -12.32
C LEU A 125 2.65 21.66 -11.80
N GLU A 126 3.71 21.45 -12.60
CA GLU A 126 5.05 21.86 -12.26
C GLU A 126 5.14 23.39 -12.08
N SER A 127 4.52 24.15 -12.98
CA SER A 127 4.56 25.61 -12.96
C SER A 127 3.79 26.25 -11.80
N THR A 128 2.87 25.52 -11.16
CA THR A 128 1.98 26.03 -10.11
C THR A 128 2.47 25.72 -8.69
N VAL A 129 3.37 24.74 -8.54
CA VAL A 129 3.84 24.27 -7.23
C VAL A 129 5.32 24.60 -7.04
N THR A 130 5.69 25.16 -5.88
CA THR A 130 7.10 25.37 -5.51
C THR A 130 7.71 24.11 -4.90
N ASP A 131 9.04 23.96 -4.95
CA ASP A 131 9.70 22.79 -4.36
C ASP A 131 9.42 22.66 -2.85
N ALA A 132 9.42 23.79 -2.15
CA ALA A 132 9.10 23.85 -0.72
C ALA A 132 7.67 23.38 -0.43
N ALA A 133 6.68 23.87 -1.20
CA ALA A 133 5.29 23.46 -1.05
C ALA A 133 5.08 21.96 -1.34
N MET A 134 5.77 21.43 -2.36
CA MET A 134 5.72 19.99 -2.65
C MET A 134 6.28 19.15 -1.49
N ILE A 135 7.44 19.54 -0.95
CA ILE A 135 8.07 18.84 0.17
C ILE A 135 7.16 18.89 1.40
N GLU A 136 6.59 20.05 1.70
CA GLU A 136 5.68 20.25 2.84
C GLU A 136 4.41 19.42 2.69
N PHE A 137 3.79 19.40 1.51
CA PHE A 137 2.62 18.59 1.21
C PHE A 137 2.87 17.10 1.43
N PHE A 138 4.01 16.57 0.96
CA PHE A 138 4.33 15.14 1.10
C PHE A 138 4.97 14.77 2.45
N ALA A 139 5.32 15.75 3.30
CA ALA A 139 5.97 15.54 4.59
C ALA A 139 5.24 14.55 5.52
N PRO A 140 3.90 14.65 5.74
CA PRO A 140 3.21 13.78 6.71
C PRO A 140 3.01 12.34 6.23
N TYR A 141 3.21 12.05 4.94
CA TYR A 141 2.87 10.74 4.36
C TYR A 141 4.07 9.80 4.32
N SER A 142 3.82 8.50 4.47
CA SER A 142 4.82 7.43 4.50
C SER A 142 4.76 6.50 3.28
N SER A 143 3.56 6.26 2.75
CA SER A 143 3.37 5.43 1.57
C SER A 143 2.14 5.86 0.79
N VAL A 144 2.08 5.45 -0.48
CA VAL A 144 0.90 5.55 -1.33
C VAL A 144 0.46 4.15 -1.72
N VAL A 145 -0.84 3.90 -1.70
CA VAL A 145 -1.45 2.63 -2.10
C VAL A 145 -2.57 2.91 -3.09
N ALA A 146 -2.64 2.15 -4.18
CA ALA A 146 -3.73 2.29 -5.14
C ALA A 146 -5.06 1.92 -4.50
N ASN A 147 -6.17 2.52 -4.94
CA ASN A 147 -7.48 2.17 -4.43
C ASN A 147 -7.97 0.83 -5.02
N PRO A 148 -8.16 -0.23 -4.21
CA PRO A 148 -8.70 -1.50 -4.69
C PRO A 148 -10.26 -1.52 -4.73
N PHE A 149 -10.91 -0.45 -4.25
CA PHE A 149 -12.35 -0.29 -4.11
C PHE A 149 -12.91 0.70 -5.17
N PRO A 150 -13.37 0.22 -6.33
CA PRO A 150 -13.74 1.05 -7.49
C PRO A 150 -14.98 1.92 -7.26
N ASP A 151 -15.74 1.63 -6.20
CA ASP A 151 -16.90 2.39 -5.78
C ASP A 151 -16.55 3.55 -4.84
N LEU A 152 -15.28 3.69 -4.43
CA LEU A 152 -14.80 4.86 -3.72
C LEU A 152 -14.18 5.87 -4.70
N PRO A 153 -14.33 7.18 -4.43
CA PRO A 153 -13.92 8.24 -5.36
C PRO A 153 -12.40 8.42 -5.48
N ALA A 154 -11.62 7.99 -4.47
CA ALA A 154 -10.17 8.14 -4.46
C ALA A 154 -9.51 7.22 -5.50
N THR A 155 -8.44 7.67 -6.13
CA THR A 155 -7.61 6.77 -6.96
C THR A 155 -6.51 6.12 -6.14
N HIS A 156 -6.01 6.81 -5.12
CA HIS A 156 -4.97 6.31 -4.22
C HIS A 156 -5.23 6.78 -2.79
N TYR A 157 -4.67 6.06 -1.83
CA TYR A 157 -4.64 6.42 -0.43
C TYR A 157 -3.21 6.69 0.02
N MET A 158 -3.00 7.84 0.65
CA MET A 158 -1.73 8.19 1.26
C MET A 158 -1.79 7.90 2.75
N THR A 159 -0.78 7.22 3.29
CA THR A 159 -0.81 6.76 4.68
C THR A 159 0.12 7.57 5.56
N VAL A 160 -0.39 8.02 6.71
CA VAL A 160 0.44 8.71 7.73
C VAL A 160 1.06 7.64 8.65
N PRO A 161 2.35 7.76 9.02
CA PRO A 161 2.96 6.89 10.02
C PRO A 161 2.07 6.73 11.25
N ASP A 162 1.96 5.52 11.79
CA ASP A 162 1.29 5.17 13.06
C ASP A 162 -0.22 5.49 13.17
N SER A 163 -0.81 6.19 12.19
CA SER A 163 -2.22 6.59 12.22
C SER A 163 -3.19 5.45 11.91
N HIS A 164 -2.70 4.38 11.27
CA HIS A 164 -3.50 3.33 10.63
C HIS A 164 -4.58 3.85 9.65
N LYS A 165 -4.53 5.11 9.23
CA LYS A 165 -5.51 5.74 8.34
C LYS A 165 -4.91 6.07 6.99
N GLY A 166 -5.68 5.85 5.94
CA GLY A 166 -5.41 6.30 4.58
C GLY A 166 -6.23 7.53 4.26
N ILE A 167 -5.58 8.61 3.83
CA ILE A 167 -6.26 9.80 3.30
C ILE A 167 -6.44 9.62 1.80
N GLY A 168 -7.66 9.85 1.31
CA GLY A 168 -8.03 9.62 -0.09
C GLY A 168 -7.60 10.77 -0.99
N PHE A 169 -6.96 10.42 -2.10
CA PHE A 169 -6.54 11.37 -3.12
C PHE A 169 -6.94 10.90 -4.51
N LYS A 170 -7.27 11.85 -5.37
CA LYS A 170 -7.45 11.66 -6.80
C LYS A 170 -6.24 12.21 -7.53
N PHE A 171 -5.42 11.30 -8.04
CA PHE A 171 -4.34 11.60 -8.97
C PHE A 171 -4.87 11.55 -10.40
N SER A 172 -4.83 12.68 -11.09
CA SER A 172 -5.10 12.75 -12.54
C SER A 172 -3.79 12.48 -13.29
N ILE A 173 -3.83 11.52 -14.23
CA ILE A 173 -2.66 11.06 -14.97
C ILE A 173 -2.96 11.10 -16.46
N THR A 174 -2.11 11.78 -17.22
CA THR A 174 -2.16 11.81 -18.69
C THR A 174 -0.85 11.29 -19.25
N GLY A 175 -0.91 10.17 -19.98
CA GLY A 175 0.29 9.48 -20.44
C GLY A 175 1.10 8.93 -19.26
N ASN A 176 2.31 9.48 -19.05
CA ASN A 176 3.21 9.07 -17.97
C ASN A 176 3.52 10.23 -16.99
N LYS A 177 2.61 11.20 -16.89
CA LYS A 177 2.76 12.41 -16.07
C LYS A 177 1.53 12.63 -15.20
N ILE A 178 1.75 13.11 -13.98
CA ILE A 178 0.70 13.54 -13.05
C ILE A 178 0.32 14.99 -13.40
N THR A 179 -0.96 15.21 -13.71
CA THR A 179 -1.47 16.53 -14.10
C THR A 179 -2.17 17.26 -12.95
N ASP A 180 -2.71 16.52 -11.99
CA ASP A 180 -3.44 17.10 -10.86
C ASP A 180 -3.49 16.14 -9.66
N ILE A 181 -3.61 16.69 -8.46
CA ILE A 181 -3.72 15.97 -7.18
C ILE A 181 -4.78 16.66 -6.32
N GLU A 182 -5.89 15.98 -6.07
CA GLU A 182 -7.03 16.49 -5.29
C GLU A 182 -7.29 15.59 -4.08
N GLU A 183 -7.45 16.19 -2.89
CA GLU A 183 -7.88 15.47 -1.66
C GLU A 183 -9.41 15.29 -1.67
N ILE A 184 -9.90 14.13 -1.19
CA ILE A 184 -11.33 13.77 -1.19
C ILE A 184 -11.86 13.54 0.22
#